data_AF-A0A0F5YI07-F1
#
_entry.id   AF-A0A0F5YI07-F1
#
_cell.length_a   1.000
_cell.length_b   1.000
_cell.length_c   1.000
_cell.angle_alpha   90.00
_cell.angle_beta   90.00
_cell.angle_gamma   90.00
#
_symmetry.space_group_name_H-M   'P 1'
#
loop_
_entity.id
_entity.type
_entity.pdbx_description
1 polymer ?
#
loop_
_entity_poly.entity_id
_entity_poly.type
_entity_poly.pdbx_seq_one_letter_code
_entity_poly.pdbx_strand_id
1 'polypeptide(L)'
;MGTKVNHVDVVNSLTDPLESVREIVKACTDYLKIAEEERTKRQEIKAWEKTTIADINARRDLLIKYLELSFDERAKNFRQLFNVVDQAIDNGDNQQLALALHSITELAKSSPFKELANLTSVKAALNDPNHEWTF
;
A
#
# COMPACT_ATOMS: atom_id res chain seq x y z
N MET A 1 67.94 52.46 -15.94
CA MET A 1 67.21 51.21 -16.22
C MET A 1 65.98 51.18 -15.35
N GLY A 2 64.86 51.68 -15.86
CA GLY A 2 63.59 51.74 -15.13
C GLY A 2 62.64 50.69 -15.67
N THR A 3 62.32 49.70 -14.87
CA THR A 3 61.23 48.75 -15.18
C THR A 3 59.95 49.38 -14.68
N LYS A 4 59.19 50.02 -15.59
CA LYS A 4 57.85 50.50 -15.29
C LYS A 4 56.97 49.30 -14.99
N VAL A 5 56.55 49.14 -13.75
CA VAL A 5 55.45 48.23 -13.40
C VAL A 5 54.18 48.88 -13.95
N ASN A 6 53.59 48.26 -14.98
CA ASN A 6 52.30 48.69 -15.50
C ASN A 6 51.24 48.43 -14.42
N HIS A 7 50.67 49.49 -13.85
CA HIS A 7 49.56 49.41 -12.89
C HIS A 7 48.34 48.66 -13.44
N VAL A 8 48.25 48.46 -14.76
CA VAL A 8 47.24 47.65 -15.45
C VAL A 8 47.36 46.16 -15.08
N ASP A 9 48.57 45.65 -14.83
CA ASP A 9 48.79 44.22 -14.56
C ASP A 9 48.40 43.82 -13.13
N VAL A 10 48.42 44.77 -12.19
CA VAL A 10 48.01 44.56 -10.78
C VAL A 10 46.48 44.55 -10.64
N VAL A 11 45.77 45.26 -11.52
CA VAL A 11 44.30 45.22 -11.60
C VAL A 11 43.82 43.88 -12.16
N ASN A 12 44.59 43.26 -13.07
CA ASN A 12 44.30 41.94 -13.61
C ASN A 12 44.60 40.77 -12.64
N SER A 13 45.30 41.01 -11.53
CA SER A 13 45.58 39.97 -10.50
C SER A 13 44.55 39.90 -9.38
N LEU A 14 43.51 40.73 -9.46
CA LEU A 14 42.27 40.58 -8.69
C LEU A 14 41.25 40.11 -9.74
N THR A 15 40.74 38.88 -9.59
CA THR A 15 39.74 38.23 -10.47
C THR A 15 38.97 39.22 -11.35
N ASP A 16 39.02 38.99 -12.67
CA ASP A 16 38.33 39.83 -13.66
C ASP A 16 36.89 40.08 -13.17
N PRO A 17 36.48 41.34 -12.91
CA PRO A 17 35.13 41.65 -12.43
C PRO A 17 34.03 41.02 -13.31
N LEU A 18 34.30 40.82 -14.60
CA LEU A 18 33.41 40.12 -15.52
C LEU A 18 33.30 38.62 -15.20
N GLU A 19 34.39 37.99 -14.78
CA GLU A 19 34.43 36.59 -14.34
C GLU A 19 33.62 36.40 -13.05
N SER A 20 33.79 37.28 -12.05
CA SER A 20 33.00 37.21 -10.81
C SER A 20 31.51 37.40 -11.06
N VAL A 21 31.11 38.33 -11.94
CA VAL A 21 29.69 38.50 -12.33
C VAL A 21 29.16 37.25 -13.05
N ARG A 22 29.97 36.64 -13.92
CA ARG A 22 29.60 35.41 -14.64
C ARG A 22 29.40 34.24 -13.69
N GLU A 23 30.24 34.10 -12.68
CA GLU A 23 30.09 33.07 -11.65
C GLU A 23 28.81 33.26 -10.83
N ILE A 24 28.48 34.50 -10.44
CA ILE A 24 27.24 34.80 -9.72
C ILE A 24 26.02 34.46 -10.58
N VAL A 25 26.00 34.91 -11.84
CA VAL A 25 24.90 34.61 -12.77
C VAL A 25 24.74 33.10 -12.97
N LYS A 26 25.86 32.38 -13.10
CA LYS A 26 25.85 30.91 -13.21
C LYS A 26 25.27 30.28 -11.95
N ALA A 27 25.76 30.65 -10.77
CA ALA A 27 25.30 30.12 -9.49
C ALA A 27 23.79 30.38 -9.26
N CYS A 28 23.31 31.59 -9.57
CA CYS A 28 21.88 31.92 -9.51
C CYS A 28 21.06 31.08 -10.50
N THR A 29 21.53 30.93 -11.73
CA THR A 29 20.83 30.15 -12.76
C THR A 29 20.78 28.67 -12.39
N ASP A 30 21.89 28.12 -11.89
CA ASP A 30 21.98 26.72 -11.44
C ASP A 30 21.08 26.48 -10.23
N TYR A 31 21.06 27.41 -9.26
CA TYR A 31 20.14 27.35 -8.14
C TYR A 31 18.67 27.34 -8.59
N LEU A 32 18.28 28.23 -9.50
CA LEU A 32 16.89 28.30 -9.98
C LEU A 32 16.48 27.01 -10.70
N LYS A 33 17.36 26.42 -11.51
CA LYS A 33 17.11 25.13 -12.17
C LYS A 33 16.93 24.01 -11.15
N ILE A 34 17.86 23.87 -10.21
CA ILE A 34 17.80 22.85 -9.16
C ILE A 34 16.54 23.03 -8.30
N ALA A 35 16.19 24.27 -7.94
CA ALA A 35 15.01 24.55 -7.14
C ALA A 35 13.71 24.09 -7.86
N GLU A 36 13.61 24.31 -9.16
CA GLU A 36 12.46 23.89 -9.96
C GLU A 36 12.40 22.36 -10.14
N GLU A 37 13.56 21.72 -10.39
CA GLU A 37 13.66 20.25 -10.44
C GLU A 37 13.26 19.61 -9.11
N GLU A 38 13.77 20.12 -7.99
CA GLU A 38 13.44 19.62 -6.66
C GLU A 38 11.99 19.90 -6.27
N ARG A 39 11.39 21.00 -6.76
CA ARG A 39 9.95 21.26 -6.60
C ARG A 39 9.12 20.20 -7.32
N THR A 40 9.51 19.86 -8.54
CA THR A 40 8.85 18.82 -9.35
C THR A 40 8.96 17.46 -8.67
N LYS A 41 10.17 17.05 -8.25
CA LYS A 41 10.40 15.79 -7.52
C LYS A 41 9.54 15.69 -6.25
N ARG A 42 9.43 16.77 -5.47
CA ARG A 42 8.58 16.79 -4.27
C ARG A 42 7.09 16.65 -4.60
N GLN A 43 6.63 17.23 -5.71
CA GLN A 43 5.25 17.06 -6.16
C GLN A 43 4.98 15.62 -6.60
N GLU A 44 5.91 15.01 -7.33
CA GLU A 44 5.85 13.60 -7.73
C GLU A 44 5.80 12.67 -6.51
N ILE A 45 6.67 12.88 -5.51
CA ILE A 45 6.68 12.10 -4.27
C ILE A 45 5.33 12.22 -3.56
N LYS A 46 4.75 13.43 -3.45
CA LYS A 46 3.43 13.63 -2.82
C LYS A 46 2.31 12.93 -3.59
N ALA A 47 2.33 12.98 -4.92
CA ALA A 47 1.34 12.31 -5.75
C ALA A 47 1.45 10.78 -5.61
N TRP A 48 2.69 10.26 -5.62
CA TRP A 48 2.98 8.84 -5.40
C TRP A 48 2.55 8.38 -4.02
N GLU A 49 2.89 9.13 -2.96
CA GLU A 49 2.48 8.85 -1.58
C GLU A 49 0.96 8.77 -1.47
N LYS A 50 0.24 9.79 -1.98
CA LYS A 50 -1.22 9.82 -1.95
C LYS A 50 -1.84 8.61 -2.64
N THR A 51 -1.32 8.26 -3.82
CA THR A 51 -1.84 7.13 -4.61
C THR A 51 -1.56 5.80 -3.93
N THR A 52 -0.35 5.65 -3.38
CA THR A 52 0.07 4.44 -2.66
C THR A 52 -0.75 4.23 -1.40
N ILE A 53 -0.98 5.28 -0.60
CA ILE A 53 -1.82 5.20 0.60
C ILE A 53 -3.27 4.85 0.22
N ALA A 54 -3.81 5.46 -0.84
CA ALA A 54 -5.16 5.14 -1.31
C ALA A 54 -5.30 3.67 -1.74
N ASP A 55 -4.31 3.14 -2.46
CA ASP A 55 -4.28 1.72 -2.87
C ASP A 55 -4.19 0.78 -1.66
N ILE A 56 -3.32 1.08 -0.68
CA ILE A 56 -3.21 0.31 0.56
C ILE A 56 -4.55 0.29 1.32
N ASN A 57 -5.21 1.43 1.45
CA ASN A 57 -6.49 1.53 2.15
C ASN A 57 -7.59 0.76 1.41
N ALA A 58 -7.66 0.87 0.09
CA ALA A 58 -8.64 0.13 -0.70
C ALA A 58 -8.45 -1.39 -0.56
N ARG A 59 -7.21 -1.88 -0.62
CA ARG A 59 -6.89 -3.30 -0.40
C ARG A 59 -7.23 -3.76 1.01
N ARG A 60 -6.94 -2.93 2.02
CA ARG A 60 -7.31 -3.19 3.41
C ARG A 60 -8.82 -3.33 3.56
N ASP A 61 -9.58 -2.38 3.03
CA ASP A 61 -11.04 -2.36 3.19
C ASP A 61 -11.69 -3.57 2.51
N LEU A 62 -11.17 -3.99 1.36
CA LEU A 62 -11.59 -5.22 0.70
C LEU A 62 -11.34 -6.46 1.58
N LEU A 63 -10.14 -6.59 2.16
CA LEU A 63 -9.80 -7.71 3.03
C LEU A 63 -10.65 -7.74 4.31
N ILE A 64 -10.87 -6.58 4.94
CA ILE A 64 -11.70 -6.48 6.14
C ILE A 64 -13.14 -6.87 5.81
N LYS A 65 -13.69 -6.38 4.70
CA LYS A 65 -15.05 -6.73 4.27
C LYS A 65 -15.19 -8.22 3.95
N TYR A 66 -14.19 -8.83 3.30
CA TYR A 66 -14.17 -10.28 3.07
C TYR A 66 -14.24 -11.04 4.40
N LEU A 67 -13.42 -10.65 5.39
CA LEU A 67 -13.43 -11.29 6.71
C LEU A 67 -14.78 -11.13 7.39
N GLU A 68 -15.34 -9.92 7.44
CA GLU A 68 -16.66 -9.66 8.04
C GLU A 68 -17.74 -10.57 7.44
N LEU A 69 -17.81 -10.66 6.11
CA LEU A 69 -18.78 -11.51 5.42
C LEU A 69 -18.57 -13.00 5.71
N SER A 70 -17.32 -13.48 5.68
CA SER A 70 -16.98 -14.88 5.97
C SER A 70 -17.35 -15.28 7.41
N PHE A 71 -17.08 -14.40 8.38
CA PHE A 71 -17.46 -14.63 9.78
C PHE A 71 -18.97 -14.57 9.98
N ASP A 72 -19.67 -13.63 9.33
CA ASP A 72 -21.13 -13.53 9.38
C ASP A 72 -21.82 -14.75 8.81
N GLU A 73 -21.38 -15.24 7.66
CA GLU A 73 -21.89 -16.47 7.05
C GLU A 73 -21.65 -17.67 7.94
N ARG A 74 -20.43 -17.82 8.45
CA ARG A 74 -20.11 -18.88 9.40
C ARG A 74 -21.00 -18.84 10.63
N ALA A 75 -21.28 -17.67 11.19
CA ALA A 75 -22.19 -17.53 12.32
C ALA A 75 -23.62 -17.95 11.96
N LYS A 76 -24.11 -17.63 10.74
CA LYS A 76 -25.41 -18.10 10.24
C LYS A 76 -25.43 -19.62 10.08
N ASN A 77 -24.39 -20.21 9.51
CA ASN A 77 -24.28 -21.65 9.30
C ASN A 77 -24.27 -22.41 10.63
N PHE A 78 -23.53 -21.95 11.64
CA PHE A 78 -23.58 -22.53 12.98
C PHE A 78 -24.98 -22.46 13.59
N ARG A 79 -25.67 -21.31 13.53
CA ARG A 79 -27.04 -21.17 14.04
C ARG A 79 -28.00 -22.15 13.37
N GLN A 80 -27.91 -22.30 12.05
CA GLN A 80 -28.75 -23.25 11.31
C GLN A 80 -28.46 -24.70 11.73
N LEU A 81 -27.18 -25.07 11.86
CA LEU A 81 -26.80 -26.42 12.30
C LEU A 81 -27.29 -26.72 13.72
N PHE A 82 -27.21 -25.76 14.66
CA PHE A 82 -27.76 -25.94 16.00
C PHE A 82 -29.29 -26.08 15.98
N ASN A 83 -30.01 -25.34 15.15
CA ASN A 83 -31.45 -25.55 14.99
C ASN A 83 -31.79 -26.96 14.49
N VAL A 84 -30.96 -27.53 13.60
CA VAL A 84 -31.13 -28.92 13.14
C VAL A 84 -30.85 -29.92 14.26
N VAL A 85 -29.86 -29.64 15.13
CA VAL A 85 -29.61 -30.45 16.33
C VAL A 85 -30.82 -30.46 17.24
N ASP A 86 -31.39 -29.29 17.54
CA ASP A 86 -32.58 -29.17 18.39
C ASP A 86 -33.77 -29.96 17.80
N GLN A 87 -34.04 -29.82 16.50
CA GLN A 87 -35.09 -30.57 15.81
C GLN A 87 -34.86 -32.09 15.83
N ALA A 88 -33.62 -32.54 15.65
CA ALA A 88 -33.28 -33.96 15.68
C ALA A 88 -33.50 -34.56 17.07
N ILE A 89 -33.19 -33.80 18.13
CA ILE A 89 -33.46 -34.19 19.52
C ILE A 89 -34.97 -34.30 19.77
N ASP A 90 -35.74 -33.28 19.38
CA ASP A 90 -37.19 -33.25 19.57
C ASP A 90 -37.91 -34.42 18.85
N ASN A 91 -37.39 -34.80 17.67
CA ASN A 91 -37.95 -35.89 16.86
C ASN A 91 -37.38 -37.28 17.18
N GLY A 92 -36.37 -37.38 18.05
CA GLY A 92 -35.66 -38.63 18.32
C GLY A 92 -34.88 -39.18 17.11
N ASP A 93 -34.52 -38.32 16.14
CA ASP A 93 -33.79 -38.70 14.94
C ASP A 93 -32.27 -38.70 15.20
N ASN A 94 -31.78 -39.85 15.69
CA ASN A 94 -30.36 -40.04 15.98
C ASN A 94 -29.47 -39.94 14.73
N GLN A 95 -29.99 -40.21 13.52
CA GLN A 95 -29.21 -40.12 12.30
C GLN A 95 -28.99 -38.66 11.91
N GLN A 96 -30.04 -37.84 11.95
CA GLN A 96 -29.94 -36.41 11.71
C GLN A 96 -29.07 -35.71 12.76
N LEU A 97 -29.19 -36.11 14.03
CA LEU A 97 -28.35 -35.62 15.12
C LEU A 97 -26.86 -35.87 14.84
N ALA A 98 -26.50 -37.11 14.47
CA ALA A 98 -25.12 -37.47 14.16
C ALA A 98 -24.55 -36.68 12.97
N LEU A 99 -25.35 -36.50 11.91
CA LEU A 99 -24.97 -35.71 10.75
C LEU A 99 -24.74 -34.23 11.10
N ALA A 100 -25.67 -33.63 11.84
CA ALA A 100 -25.58 -32.22 12.23
C ALA A 100 -24.35 -31.96 13.12
N LEU A 101 -24.09 -32.82 14.11
CA LEU A 101 -22.89 -32.73 14.96
C LEU A 101 -21.61 -32.90 14.14
N HIS A 102 -21.58 -33.84 13.19
CA HIS A 102 -20.44 -34.00 12.30
C HIS A 102 -20.18 -32.72 11.49
N SER A 103 -21.21 -32.15 10.86
CA SER A 103 -21.10 -30.88 10.12
C SER A 103 -20.62 -29.72 10.99
N ILE A 104 -21.08 -29.62 12.24
CA ILE A 104 -20.57 -28.61 13.20
C ILE A 104 -19.08 -28.80 13.44
N THR A 105 -18.62 -30.04 13.65
CA THR A 105 -17.19 -30.30 13.88
C THR A 105 -16.35 -30.00 12.64
N GLU A 106 -16.82 -30.32 11.44
CA GLU A 106 -16.10 -30.01 10.20
C GLU A 106 -16.02 -28.49 9.96
N LEU A 107 -17.12 -27.77 10.19
CA LEU A 107 -17.12 -26.31 10.09
C LEU A 107 -16.17 -25.68 11.12
N ALA A 108 -16.15 -26.20 12.36
CA ALA A 108 -15.26 -25.72 13.41
C ALA A 108 -13.77 -26.01 13.12
N LYS A 109 -13.45 -27.11 12.43
CA LYS A 109 -12.07 -27.41 11.98
C LYS A 109 -11.61 -26.50 10.84
N SER A 110 -12.53 -25.95 10.06
CA SER A 110 -12.18 -25.06 8.96
C SER A 110 -11.77 -23.67 9.46
N SER A 111 -10.61 -23.17 9.04
CA SER A 111 -10.19 -21.80 9.35
C SER A 111 -10.79 -20.81 8.35
N PRO A 112 -11.36 -19.66 8.79
CA PRO A 112 -11.82 -18.63 7.87
C PRO A 112 -10.63 -17.88 7.24
N PHE A 113 -9.43 -18.07 7.79
CA PHE A 113 -8.18 -17.55 7.24
C PHE A 113 -7.48 -18.53 6.30
N LYS A 114 -8.11 -19.67 5.95
CA LYS A 114 -7.46 -20.68 5.10
C LYS A 114 -7.06 -20.09 3.74
N GLU A 115 -7.91 -19.27 3.15
CA GLU A 115 -7.61 -18.58 1.87
C GLU A 115 -6.58 -17.46 2.04
N LEU A 116 -6.46 -16.90 3.24
CA LEU A 116 -5.49 -15.87 3.60
C LEU A 116 -4.15 -16.44 4.10
N ALA A 117 -4.02 -17.76 4.21
CA ALA A 117 -2.81 -18.40 4.75
C ALA A 117 -1.58 -18.18 3.86
N ASN A 118 -1.78 -17.91 2.57
CA ASN A 118 -0.71 -17.61 1.62
C ASN A 118 -0.77 -16.16 1.15
N LEU A 119 0.08 -15.32 1.73
CA LEU A 119 0.18 -13.90 1.38
C LEU A 119 0.52 -13.65 -0.10
N THR A 120 1.24 -14.56 -0.76
CA THR A 120 1.54 -14.46 -2.19
C THR A 120 0.27 -14.64 -3.01
N SER A 121 -0.57 -15.63 -2.67
CA SER A 121 -1.86 -15.85 -3.33
C SER A 121 -2.82 -14.69 -3.08
N VAL A 122 -2.89 -14.19 -1.84
CA VAL A 122 -3.71 -13.02 -1.50
C VAL A 122 -3.27 -11.79 -2.31
N LYS A 123 -1.96 -11.56 -2.43
CA LYS A 123 -1.45 -10.45 -3.23
C LYS A 123 -1.79 -10.60 -4.71
N ALA A 124 -1.76 -11.82 -5.25
CA ALA A 124 -2.17 -12.09 -6.62
C ALA A 124 -3.67 -11.82 -6.83
N ALA A 125 -4.52 -12.30 -5.92
CA ALA A 125 -5.97 -12.05 -5.95
C ALA A 125 -6.31 -10.56 -5.84
N LEU A 126 -5.62 -9.81 -4.96
CA LEU A 126 -5.79 -8.35 -4.84
C LEU A 126 -5.32 -7.57 -6.07
N ASN A 127 -4.48 -8.17 -6.92
CA ASN A 127 -4.00 -7.55 -8.15
C ASN A 127 -4.84 -7.94 -9.37
N ASP A 128 -5.78 -8.87 -9.24
CA ASP A 128 -6.67 -9.31 -10.31
C ASP A 128 -8.06 -8.64 -10.16
N PRO A 129 -8.42 -7.70 -11.04
CA PRO A 129 -9.72 -7.01 -10.98
C PRO A 129 -10.93 -7.93 -11.17
N ASN A 130 -10.72 -9.11 -11.76
CA ASN A 130 -11.78 -10.09 -12.06
C ASN A 130 -11.83 -11.22 -11.03
N HIS A 131 -11.04 -11.14 -9.94
CA HIS A 131 -11.03 -12.19 -8.94
C HIS A 131 -12.35 -12.22 -8.16
N GLU A 132 -13.09 -13.32 -8.29
CA GLU A 132 -14.29 -13.57 -7.51
C GLU A 132 -13.91 -14.28 -6.20
N TRP A 133 -14.23 -13.65 -5.07
CA TRP A 133 -14.12 -14.27 -3.76
C TRP A 133 -15.37 -15.12 -3.51
N THR A 134 -15.19 -16.42 -3.34
CA THR A 134 -16.26 -17.37 -2.98
C THR A 134 -16.40 -17.44 -1.46
N PHE A 135 -17.63 -17.60 -0.97
CA PHE A 135 -17.97 -17.66 0.45
C PHE A 135 -18.40 -19.08 0.86
#